data_AF-A0AAJ3B400-F1
#
_entry.id   AF-A0AAJ3B400-F1
#
_cell.length_a   1.000
_cell.length_b   1.000
_cell.length_c   1.000
_cell.angle_alpha   90.00
_cell.angle_beta   90.00
_cell.angle_gamma   90.00
#
_symmetry.space_group_name_H-M   'P 1'
#
loop_
_entity.id
_entity.type
_entity.pdbx_description
1 polymer ?
#
loop_
_entity_poly.entity_id
_entity_poly.type
_entity_poly.pdbx_seq_one_letter_code
_entity_poly.pdbx_strand_id
1 'polypeptide(L)' 'MNTHEVAEFFGSKTKLALALGIRPSAVTMWGETIPESRQYQIQVLSKGKFKATKKDQAA' A
#
# COMPACT_ATOMS: atom_id res chain seq x y z
N MET A 1 -7.43 -0.80 3.03
CA MET A 1 -6.84 -0.18 1.83
C MET A 1 -6.54 -1.26 0.80
N ASN A 2 -7.13 -1.20 -0.39
CA ASN A 2 -7.03 -2.24 -1.41
C ASN A 2 -5.72 -2.08 -2.22
N THR A 3 -5.00 -3.19 -2.45
CA THR A 3 -3.72 -3.18 -3.17
C THR A 3 -3.87 -2.77 -4.63
N HIS A 4 -4.94 -3.19 -5.30
CA HIS A 4 -5.14 -2.95 -6.72
C HIS A 4 -5.43 -1.47 -6.99
N GLU A 5 -6.37 -0.87 -6.27
CA GLU A 5 -6.70 0.56 -6.39
C GLU A 5 -5.49 1.46 -6.14
N VAL A 6 -4.68 1.11 -5.12
CA VAL A 6 -3.44 1.83 -4.84
C VAL A 6 -2.44 1.63 -5.97
N ALA A 7 -2.22 0.40 -6.43
CA ALA A 7 -1.32 0.13 -7.54
C ALA A 7 -1.70 0.90 -8.82
N GLU A 8 -2.99 1.02 -9.12
CA GLU A 8 -3.48 1.81 -10.25
C GLU A 8 -3.22 3.31 -10.08
N PHE A 9 -3.41 3.86 -8.88
CA PHE A 9 -3.08 5.26 -8.60
C PHE A 9 -1.58 5.56 -8.80
N PHE A 10 -0.70 4.64 -8.41
CA PHE A 10 0.74 4.75 -8.67
C PHE A 10 1.13 4.33 -10.10
N GLY A 11 0.17 3.85 -10.89
CA GLY A 11 0.29 3.41 -12.28
C GLY A 11 0.63 1.93 -12.47
N SER A 12 1.28 1.27 -11.51
CA SER A 12 1.43 -0.19 -11.46
C SER A 12 1.95 -0.67 -10.11
N LYS A 13 1.85 -1.98 -9.84
CA LYS A 13 2.47 -2.61 -8.66
C LYS A 13 3.99 -2.37 -8.60
N THR A 14 4.66 -2.34 -9.75
CA THR A 14 6.09 -2.04 -9.84
C THR A 14 6.39 -0.58 -9.48
N LYS A 15 5.61 0.37 -9.98
CA LYS A 15 5.77 1.79 -9.65
C LYS A 15 5.46 2.07 -8.17
N LEU A 16 4.45 1.40 -7.62
CA LEU A 16 4.16 1.43 -6.18
C LEU A 16 5.35 0.91 -5.36
N ALA A 17 5.96 -0.20 -5.77
CA ALA A 17 7.14 -0.76 -5.10
C ALA A 17 8.33 0.21 -5.12
N LEU A 18 8.58 0.84 -6.27
CA LEU A 18 9.63 1.85 -6.42
C LEU A 18 9.38 3.07 -5.53
N ALA A 19 8.14 3.57 -5.48
CA ALA A 19 7.75 4.69 -4.62
C ALA A 19 7.94 4.37 -3.12
N LEU A 20 7.78 3.10 -2.74
CA LEU A 20 7.97 2.60 -1.37
C LEU A 20 9.40 2.12 -1.08
N GLY A 21 10.31 2.17 -2.05
CA GLY A 21 11.68 1.69 -1.89
C GLY A 21 11.80 0.18 -1.63
N ILE A 22 10.89 -0.63 -2.18
CA ILE A 22 10.87 -2.10 -2.00
C ILE A 22 10.91 -2.86 -3.31
N ARG A 23 11.15 -4.17 -3.20
CA ARG A 23 11.09 -5.08 -4.34
C ARG A 23 9.63 -5.25 -4.82
N PRO A 24 9.36 -5.31 -6.14
CA PRO A 24 8.02 -5.55 -6.67
C PRO A 24 7.36 -6.83 -6.17
N SER A 25 8.15 -7.87 -5.89
CA SER A 25 7.66 -9.13 -5.32
C SER A 25 6.96 -8.93 -3.97
N ALA A 26 7.40 -7.98 -3.14
CA ALA A 26 6.76 -7.68 -1.87
C ALA A 26 5.33 -7.15 -2.06
N VAL A 27 5.08 -6.33 -3.08
CA VAL A 27 3.73 -5.82 -3.41
C VAL A 27 2.81 -6.94 -3.88
N THR A 28 3.34 -7.89 -4.66
CA THR A 28 2.57 -9.07 -5.09
C THR A 28 2.16 -9.94 -3.91
N MET A 29 3.02 -10.07 -2.89
CA MET A 29 2.76 -10.87 -1.69
C MET A 29 1.67 -10.31 -0.77
N TRP A 30 1.27 -9.04 -0.92
CA TRP A 30 0.19 -8.46 -0.10
C TRP A 30 -1.20 -9.03 -0.43
N GLY A 31 -1.38 -9.60 -1.62
CA GLY A 31 -2.70 -9.99 -2.09
C GLY A 31 -3.62 -8.77 -2.21
N GLU A 32 -4.82 -8.87 -1.64
CA GLU A 32 -5.84 -7.81 -1.74
C GLU A 32 -5.64 -6.65 -0.75
N THR A 33 -5.06 -6.93 0.42
CA THR A 33 -4.95 -5.94 1.51
C THR A 33 -3.51 -5.56 1.80
N ILE A 34 -3.24 -4.26 1.85
CA ILE A 34 -1.91 -3.74 2.14
C ILE A 34 -1.62 -3.86 3.65
N PRO A 35 -0.41 -4.31 4.07
CA PRO A 35 -0.01 -4.31 5.48
C PRO A 35 -0.07 -2.91 6.10
N GLU A 36 -0.49 -2.81 7.36
CA GLU A 36 -0.72 -1.54 8.05
C GLU A 36 0.47 -0.57 7.98
N SER A 37 1.69 -1.05 8.24
CA SER A 37 2.90 -0.24 8.15
C SER A 37 3.10 0.41 6.78
N ARG A 38 2.68 -0.28 5.71
CA ARG A 38 2.75 0.22 4.32
C ARG A 38 1.61 1.17 4.02
N GLN A 39 0.43 0.96 4.60
CA GLN A 39 -0.69 1.89 4.44
C GLN A 39 -0.34 3.31 4.92
N TYR A 40 0.40 3.44 6.03
CA TYR A 40 0.86 4.75 6.51
C TYR A 40 1.82 5.44 5.53
N GLN A 41 2.78 4.68 4.97
CA GLN A 41 3.70 5.21 3.94
C GLN A 41 2.92 5.68 2.70
N ILE A 42 1.97 4.87 2.26
CA ILE A 42 1.11 5.17 1.11
C ILE A 42 0.23 6.39 1.36
N GLN A 43 -0.29 6.57 2.58
CA GLN A 43 -1.06 7.77 2.94
C GLN A 43 -0.23 9.04 2.75
N VAL A 44 1.02 9.04 3.20
CA VAL A 44 1.94 10.19 3.03
C VAL A 44 2.25 10.42 1.55
N LEU A 45 2.63 9.38 0.81
CA LEU A 45 2.97 9.47 -0.61
C LEU A 45 1.79 9.89 -1.50
N SER A 46 0.58 9.45 -1.15
CA SER A 46 -0.66 9.80 -1.85
C SER A 46 -1.27 11.12 -1.38
N LYS A 47 -0.59 11.88 -0.52
CA LYS A 47 -1.05 13.16 0.04
C LYS A 47 -2.45 13.06 0.67
N GLY A 48 -2.71 11.96 1.38
CA GLY A 48 -3.97 11.73 2.08
C GLY A 48 -5.12 11.19 1.22
N LYS A 49 -4.90 10.88 -0.07
CA LYS A 49 -5.92 10.24 -0.92
C LYS A 49 -6.32 8.87 -0.39
N PHE A 50 -5.34 8.08 0.04
CA PHE A 50 -5.59 6.82 0.74
C PHE A 50 -5.35 7.02 2.23
N LYS A 51 -6.29 6.59 3.07
CA LYS A 51 -6.16 6.66 4.53
C LYS A 51 -5.81 5.29 5.07
N ALA A 52 -4.78 5.24 5.91
CA ALA A 52 -4.42 4.04 6.62
C ALA A 52 -5.56 3.67 7.58
N THR A 53 -6.03 2.44 7.48
CA THR A 53 -7.00 1.87 8.41
C THR A 53 -6.22 1.06 9.41
N LYS A 54 -6.22 1.51 10.67
CA LYS A 54 -5.83 0.65 11.78
C LYS A 54 -6.90 -0.43 11.89
N LYS A 55 -6.54 -1.69 11.64
CA LYS A 55 -7.32 -2.78 12.23
C LYS A 55 -6.88 -2.82 13.69
N ASP A 56 -7.47 -1.94 14.48
CA ASP A 56 -7.45 -2.12 15.93
C ASP A 56 -8.30 -3.37 16.21
N GLN A 57 -7.77 -4.27 17.05
CA GLN A 57 -8.30 -5.56 17.54
C GLN A 57 -7.80 -6.85 16.86
N ALA A 58 -7.51 -7.93 17.59
CA ALA A 58 -7.20 -8.17 19.01
C ALA A 58 -7.01 -9.70 19.13
N ALA A 59 -5.83 -10.14 19.58
CA ALA A 59 -5.55 -11.36 20.37
C ALA A 59 -4.02 -11.53 20.41
#